data_AF-A0A7Y0P907-F1
#
_entry.id   AF-A0A7Y0P907-F1
#
_cell.length_a   1.000
_cell.length_b   1.000
_cell.length_c   1.000
_cell.angle_alpha   90.00
_cell.angle_beta   90.00
_cell.angle_gamma   90.00
#
_symmetry.space_group_name_H-M   'P 1'
#
loop_
_entity.id
_entity.type
_entity.pdbx_description
1 polymer ?
#
loop_
_entity_poly.entity_id
_entity_poly.type
_entity_poly.pdbx_seq_one_letter_code
_entity_poly.pdbx_strand_id
1 'polypeptide(L)' 'MTDLLVETALRLLAAAQATAVTPRDRQTVAIARAYLAGDLDRVDVLARDHLAEHPDNDLVRRIAASARTPGKVFA' A
#
# COMPACT_ATOMS: atom_id res chain seq x y z
N MET A 1 -21.37 -0.31 -2.37
CA MET A 1 -20.70 0.22 -1.16
C MET A 1 -19.18 0.18 -1.31
N THR A 2 -18.58 -0.95 -1.74
CA THR A 2 -17.13 -1.14 -1.90
C THR A 2 -16.50 -0.18 -2.91
N ASP A 3 -17.21 0.15 -3.99
CA ASP A 3 -16.74 1.03 -5.06
C ASP A 3 -16.40 2.45 -4.57
N LEU A 4 -17.29 3.03 -3.75
CA LEU A 4 -17.11 4.36 -3.16
C LEU A 4 -15.89 4.43 -2.22
N LEU A 5 -15.60 3.34 -1.50
CA LEU A 5 -14.43 3.26 -0.62
C LEU A 5 -13.13 3.20 -1.42
N VAL A 6 -13.11 2.43 -2.52
CA VAL A 6 -11.94 2.36 -3.41
C VAL A 6 -11.69 3.71 -4.07
N GLU A 7 -12.74 4.37 -4.57
CA GLU A 7 -12.61 5.70 -5.19
C GLU A 7 -12.09 6.75 -4.20
N THR A 8 -12.61 6.74 -2.96
CA THR A 8 -12.13 7.64 -1.90
C THR A 8 -10.66 7.37 -1.58
N ALA A 9 -10.26 6.10 -1.47
CA ALA A 9 -8.88 5.72 -1.20
C ALA A 9 -7.93 6.17 -2.34
N LEU A 10 -8.35 6.03 -3.60
CA LEU A 10 -7.58 6.52 -4.74
C LEU A 10 -7.40 8.04 -4.73
N ARG A 11 -8.43 8.80 -4.35
CA ARG A 11 -8.33 10.27 -4.20
C ARG A 11 -7.36 10.66 -3.08
N LEU A 12 -7.40 9.97 -1.95
CA LEU A 12 -6.47 10.19 -0.85
C LEU A 12 -5.02 9.86 -1.26
N LEU A 13 -4.81 8.78 -2.02
CA LEU A 13 -3.48 8.45 -2.55
C LEU A 13 -2.97 9.48 -3.56
N ALA A 14 -3.85 10.04 -4.39
CA ALA A 14 -3.48 11.13 -5.30
C ALA A 14 -3.04 12.38 -4.52
N ALA A 15 -3.76 12.74 -3.45
CA ALA A 15 -3.37 13.84 -2.57
C ALA A 15 -2.04 13.56 -1.85
N ALA A 16 -1.86 12.35 -1.30
CA ALA A 16 -0.62 11.94 -0.65
C ALA A 16 0.57 11.94 -1.61
N GLN A 17 0.37 11.53 -2.86
CA GLN A 17 1.41 11.61 -3.90
C GLN A 17 1.82 13.06 -4.17
N ALA A 18 0.86 13.99 -4.21
CA ALA A 18 1.11 15.40 -4.48
C ALA A 18 1.85 16.11 -3.33
N THR A 19 1.69 15.64 -2.09
CA THR A 19 2.34 16.21 -0.90
C THR A 19 3.60 15.45 -0.46
N ALA A 20 3.93 14.32 -1.08
CA ALA A 20 5.09 13.49 -0.75
C ALA A 20 6.42 14.18 -1.09
N VAL A 21 7.11 14.65 -0.06
CA VAL A 21 8.39 15.37 -0.20
C VAL A 21 9.55 14.38 -0.33
N THR A 22 9.54 13.31 0.47
CA THR A 22 10.67 12.38 0.56
C THR A 22 10.52 11.16 -0.34
N PRO A 23 11.63 10.49 -0.71
CA PRO A 23 11.56 9.18 -1.38
C PRO A 23 10.78 8.14 -0.56
N ARG A 24 10.90 8.17 0.78
CA ARG A 24 10.15 7.31 1.71
C ARG A 24 8.63 7.47 1.54
N ASP A 25 8.15 8.71 1.47
CA ASP A 25 6.73 9.02 1.30
C ASP A 25 6.24 8.53 -0.07
N ARG A 26 7.01 8.81 -1.13
CA ARG A 26 6.67 8.40 -2.50
C ARG A 26 6.61 6.88 -2.65
N GLN A 27 7.54 6.15 -2.04
CA GLN A 27 7.52 4.68 -2.04
C GLN A 27 6.33 4.13 -1.24
N THR A 28 6.01 4.73 -0.09
CA THR A 28 4.83 4.33 0.71
C THR A 28 3.54 4.47 -0.11
N VAL A 29 3.38 5.58 -0.84
CA VAL A 29 2.23 5.79 -1.72
C VAL A 29 2.23 4.80 -2.89
N ALA A 30 3.38 4.50 -3.49
CA ALA A 30 3.48 3.53 -4.57
C ALA A 30 3.05 2.12 -4.14
N ILE A 31 3.45 1.68 -2.94
CA ILE A 31 3.06 0.38 -2.36
C ILE A 31 1.55 0.34 -2.12
N ALA A 32 0.98 1.39 -1.51
CA ALA A 32 -0.46 1.46 -1.25
C ALA A 32 -1.29 1.47 -2.55
N ARG A 33 -0.80 2.13 -3.61
CA ARG A 33 -1.44 2.10 -4.93
C ARG A 33 -1.42 0.70 -5.55
N ALA A 34 -0.30 -0.02 -5.48
CA ALA A 34 -0.21 -1.39 -5.97
C ALA A 34 -1.20 -2.32 -5.24
N TYR A 35 -1.34 -2.14 -3.92
CA TYR A 35 -2.29 -2.90 -3.11
C TYR A 35 -3.75 -2.67 -3.52
N LEU A 36 -4.17 -1.41 -3.72
CA LEU A 36 -5.53 -1.12 -4.18
C LEU A 36 -5.82 -1.59 -5.61
N ALA A 37 -4.78 -1.67 -6.45
CA ALA A 37 -4.89 -2.22 -7.80
C ALA A 37 -4.96 -3.77 -7.81
N GLY A 38 -4.80 -4.42 -6.65
CA GLY A 38 -4.75 -5.88 -6.56
C GLY A 38 -3.45 -6.50 -7.06
N ASP A 39 -2.41 -5.69 -7.30
CA ASP A 39 -1.10 -6.14 -7.78
C ASP A 39 -0.24 -6.62 -6.59
N LEU A 40 -0.64 -7.76 -6.01
CA LEU A 40 -0.08 -8.27 -4.76
C LEU A 40 1.38 -8.71 -4.90
N ASP A 41 1.77 -9.24 -6.06
CA ASP A 41 3.17 -9.61 -6.34
C ASP A 41 4.07 -8.38 -6.31
N ARG A 42 3.60 -7.27 -6.90
CA ARG A 42 4.31 -5.98 -6.85
C ARG A 42 4.34 -5.41 -5.44
N VAL A 43 3.28 -5.56 -4.66
CA VAL A 43 3.25 -5.15 -3.25
C VAL A 43 4.35 -5.89 -2.47
N ASP A 44 4.49 -7.20 -2.64
CA ASP A 44 5.46 -7.98 -1.89
C ASP A 44 6.90 -7.56 -2.19
N VAL A 45 7.24 -7.36 -3.47
CA VAL A 45 8.58 -6.88 -3.87
C VAL A 45 8.84 -5.48 -3.31
N LEU A 46 7.95 -4.52 -3.55
CA LEU A 46 8.16 -3.14 -3.12
C LEU A 46 8.17 -2.99 -1.59
N ALA A 47 7.32 -3.74 -0.89
CA ALA A 47 7.27 -3.69 0.58
C ALA A 47 8.52 -4.31 1.21
N ARG A 48 9.05 -5.38 0.62
CA ARG A 48 10.31 -5.99 1.09
C ARG A 48 11.46 -5.00 0.99
N ASP A 49 11.63 -4.36 -0.16
CA ASP A 49 12.70 -3.39 -0.38
C ASP A 49 12.55 -2.17 0.54
N HIS A 50 11.32 -1.64 0.65
CA HIS A 50 11.05 -0.49 1.50
C HIS A 50 11.27 -0.78 2.99
N LEU A 51 10.87 -1.94 3.50
CA LEU A 51 11.04 -2.30 4.91
C LEU A 51 12.48 -2.66 5.27
N ALA A 52 13.32 -3.03 4.29
CA ALA A 52 14.75 -3.20 4.52
C ALA A 52 15.42 -1.85 4.86
N GLU A 53 14.97 -0.76 4.25
CA GLU A 53 15.47 0.61 4.49
C GLU A 53 14.71 1.33 5.61
N HIS A 54 13.42 1.04 5.78
CA HIS A 54 12.51 1.71 6.71
C HIS A 54 11.69 0.70 7.54
N PRO A 55 12.35 -0.05 8.46
CA PRO A 55 11.71 -1.12 9.22
C PRO A 55 10.59 -0.62 10.17
N ASP A 56 10.59 0.68 10.47
CA ASP A 56 9.60 1.40 11.30
C ASP A 56 8.33 1.81 10.53
N ASN A 57 8.22 1.52 9.23
CA ASN A 57 7.01 1.87 8.47
C ASN A 57 5.86 0.87 8.71
N ASP A 58 5.10 1.13 9.78
CA ASP A 58 3.96 0.32 10.22
C ASP A 58 2.87 0.14 9.14
N LEU A 59 2.61 1.17 8.33
CA LEU A 59 1.60 1.12 7.28
C LEU A 59 1.99 0.09 6.21
N VAL A 60 3.23 0.16 5.72
CA VAL A 60 3.75 -0.78 4.71
C VAL A 60 3.77 -2.20 5.26
N ARG A 61 4.17 -2.38 6.54
CA ARG A 61 4.12 -3.69 7.20
C ARG A 61 2.72 -4.29 7.21
N ARG A 62 1.69 -3.49 7.50
CA ARG A 62 0.30 -3.96 7.49
C ARG A 62 -0.20 -4.29 6.08
N ILE A 63 0.10 -3.45 5.09
CA ILE A 63 -0.24 -3.72 3.69
C ILE A 63 0.36 -5.05 3.22
N ALA A 64 1.65 -5.26 3.50
CA ALA A 64 2.36 -6.47 3.12
C ALA A 64 1.78 -7.73 3.80
N ALA A 65 1.41 -7.64 5.08
CA ALA A 65 0.76 -8.73 5.79
C ALA A 65 -0.62 -9.09 5.19
N SER A 66 -1.40 -8.08 4.81
CA SER A 66 -2.70 -8.26 4.15
C SER A 66 -2.55 -8.88 2.76
N ALA A 67 -1.57 -8.44 1.97
CA ALA A 67 -1.31 -8.96 0.63
C ALA A 67 -0.93 -10.44 0.61
N ARG A 68 -0.15 -10.89 1.60
CA ARG A 68 0.25 -12.31 1.76
C ARG A 68 -0.82 -13.23 2.30
N THR A 69 -1.97 -12.69 2.73
CA THR A 69 -3.09 -13.49 3.23
C THR A 69 -4.27 -13.39 2.27
N PRO A 70 -4.18 -13.93 1.04
CA PRO A 70 -5.35 -14.01 0.18
C PRO A 70 -6.35 -15.01 0.77
N GLY A 71 -7.51 -14.52 1.22
CA GLY A 71 -8.68 -15.38 1.49
C GLY A 71 -8.94 -15.87 2.92
N LYS A 72 -8.59 -15.11 3.98
CA LYS A 72 -9.17 -15.34 5.33
C LYS A 72 -10.00 -14.16 5.81
N VAL A 73 -11.02 -13.82 5.05
CA VAL A 73 -12.19 -13.09 5.54
C VAL A 73 -13.36 -13.87 4.97
N PHE A 74 -14.25 -14.38 5.82
CA PHE A 74 -15.35 -15.33 5.51
C PHE A 74 -14.95 -16.83 5.44
N ALA A 75 -14.58 -17.40 6.59
CA ALA A 75 -14.87 -18.79 6.93
C ALA A 75 -15.47 -18.81 8.35
#